data_AF-A0A9P3INA9-F1
#
_entry.id   AF-A0A9P3INA9-F1
#
_cell.length_a   1.000
_cell.length_b   1.000
_cell.length_c   1.000
_cell.angle_alpha   90.00
_cell.angle_beta   90.00
_cell.angle_gamma   90.00
#
_symmetry.space_group_name_H-M   'P 1'
#
loop_
_entity.id
_entity.type
_entity.pdbx_description
1 polymer ?
#
loop_
_entity_poly.entity_id
_entity_poly.type
_entity_poly.pdbx_seq_one_letter_code
_entity_poly.pdbx_strand_id
1 'polypeptide(L)'
;FDYMRTNGPLTERAAASVCFQLLSALDHCHECGVLHRDVKPENVLLARGEGDFGSIKLIDFGIASEHQPGVRSSTLCGTPLYLAPETLDGVWSPQADVWAAGVVSYAALCGVPPFWAETNEGIFRAIRSEPLRFASAAWLGVSEAAKDLVRSMLDKNPHRRITALQALGHRWFQEV
;
A
#
# COMPACT_ATOMS: atom_id res chain seq x y z
N PHE A 1 4.18 9.28 -6.26
CA PHE A 1 5.55 9.75 -5.94
C PHE A 1 5.93 10.78 -6.99
N ASP A 2 6.16 12.04 -6.61
CA ASP A 2 6.76 13.02 -7.55
C ASP A 2 8.07 12.50 -8.14
N TYR A 3 8.83 11.73 -7.35
CA TYR A 3 10.00 11.01 -7.82
C TYR A 3 9.70 10.11 -9.03
N MET A 4 8.67 9.26 -8.97
CA MET A 4 8.37 8.33 -10.07
C MET A 4 7.81 9.04 -11.31
N ARG A 5 7.15 10.19 -11.13
CA ARG A 5 6.70 11.01 -12.27
C ARG A 5 7.88 11.52 -13.10
N THR A 6 9.03 11.74 -12.47
CA THR A 6 10.25 12.22 -13.13
C THR A 6 11.22 11.09 -13.52
N ASN A 7 11.30 10.03 -12.71
CA ASN A 7 12.35 8.99 -12.85
C ASN A 7 11.80 7.60 -13.26
N GLY A 8 10.49 7.44 -13.40
CA GLY A 8 9.86 6.14 -13.66
C GLY A 8 9.73 5.26 -12.41
N PRO A 9 9.39 3.97 -12.59
CA PRO A 9 9.30 3.01 -11.48
C PRO A 9 10.62 2.87 -10.73
N LEU A 10 10.55 2.46 -9.47
CA LEU A 10 11.74 2.15 -8.67
C LEU A 10 12.36 0.83 -9.12
N THR A 11 13.67 0.67 -8.87
CA THR A 11 14.28 -0.66 -8.90
C THR A 11 13.60 -1.55 -7.87
N GLU A 12 13.58 -2.86 -8.08
CA GLU A 12 12.94 -3.78 -7.14
C GLU A 12 13.55 -3.66 -5.73
N ARG A 13 14.87 -3.47 -5.64
CA ARG A 13 15.59 -3.23 -4.38
C ARG A 13 15.14 -1.97 -3.66
N ALA A 14 15.00 -0.87 -4.39
CA ALA A 14 14.47 0.36 -3.82
C ALA A 14 13.00 0.19 -3.39
N ALA A 15 12.17 -0.43 -4.21
CA ALA A 15 10.76 -0.70 -3.90
C ALA A 15 10.63 -1.59 -2.65
N ALA A 16 11.45 -2.63 -2.53
CA ALA A 16 11.52 -3.50 -1.36
C ALA A 16 11.91 -2.72 -0.10
N SER A 17 12.94 -1.88 -0.17
CA SER A 17 13.35 -1.03 0.96
C SER A 17 12.24 -0.06 1.41
N VAL A 18 11.57 0.61 0.47
CA VAL A 18 10.45 1.51 0.76
C VAL A 18 9.27 0.75 1.36
N CYS A 19 8.91 -0.40 0.77
CA CYS A 19 7.81 -1.23 1.25
C CYS A 19 8.07 -1.76 2.66
N PHE A 20 9.27 -2.29 2.93
CA PHE A 20 9.66 -2.80 4.25
C PHE A 20 9.53 -1.72 5.33
N GLN A 21 10.09 -0.53 5.09
CA GLN A 21 10.03 0.56 6.06
C GLN A 21 8.61 1.10 6.24
N LEU A 22 7.80 1.17 5.17
CA LEU A 22 6.39 1.55 5.25
C LEU A 22 5.59 0.55 6.08
N LEU A 23 5.77 -0.76 5.85
CA LEU A 23 5.13 -1.81 6.63
C LEU A 23 5.58 -1.78 8.09
N SER A 24 6.86 -1.49 8.36
CA SER A 24 7.40 -1.34 9.72
C SER A 24 6.75 -0.18 10.47
N ALA A 25 6.58 0.97 9.80
CA ALA A 25 5.88 2.12 10.37
C ALA A 25 4.40 1.82 10.65
N LEU A 26 3.73 1.14 9.72
CA LEU A 26 2.33 0.74 9.87
C LEU A 26 2.13 -0.28 10.98
N ASP A 27 3.00 -1.28 11.08
CA ASP A 27 2.97 -2.29 12.13
C ASP A 27 3.03 -1.62 13.51
N HIS A 28 3.97 -0.69 13.70
CA HIS A 28 4.07 0.09 14.93
C HIS A 28 2.80 0.92 15.23
N CYS A 29 2.21 1.55 14.21
CA CYS A 29 0.94 2.27 14.37
C CYS A 29 -0.18 1.31 14.82
N HIS A 30 -0.26 0.13 14.21
CA HIS A 30 -1.27 -0.88 14.49
C HIS A 30 -1.12 -1.46 15.90
N GLU A 31 0.11 -1.70 16.38
CA GLU A 31 0.39 -2.08 17.77
C GLU A 31 -0.06 -1.01 18.77
N CYS A 32 0.05 0.26 18.41
CA CYS A 32 -0.43 1.38 19.20
C CYS A 32 -1.96 1.61 19.06
N GLY A 33 -2.67 0.76 18.32
CA GLY A 33 -4.09 0.90 18.07
C GLY A 33 -4.44 2.08 17.16
N VAL A 34 -3.52 2.57 16.33
CA VAL A 34 -3.73 3.70 15.41
C VAL A 34 -3.87 3.22 13.97
N LEU A 35 -4.89 3.69 13.27
CA LEU A 35 -5.09 3.51 11.83
C LEU A 35 -4.69 4.79 11.10
N HIS A 36 -3.85 4.69 10.06
CA HIS A 36 -3.38 5.86 9.31
C HIS A 36 -4.46 6.41 8.36
N ARG A 37 -5.19 5.54 7.66
CA ARG A 37 -6.32 5.83 6.75
C ARG A 37 -6.03 6.63 5.48
N ASP A 38 -4.87 7.26 5.34
CA ASP A 38 -4.45 7.93 4.09
C ASP A 38 -3.03 7.56 3.64
N VAL A 39 -2.70 6.26 3.66
CA VAL A 39 -1.40 5.81 3.13
C VAL A 39 -1.39 5.99 1.61
N LYS A 40 -0.48 6.83 1.14
CA LYS A 40 -0.28 7.14 -0.28
C LYS A 40 1.13 7.68 -0.50
N PRO A 41 1.65 7.70 -1.74
CA PRO A 41 3.00 8.15 -2.02
C PRO A 41 3.31 9.57 -1.55
N GLU A 42 2.33 10.47 -1.56
CA GLU A 42 2.48 11.85 -1.09
C GLU A 42 2.77 11.92 0.42
N ASN A 43 2.30 10.93 1.17
CA ASN A 43 2.48 10.81 2.61
C ASN A 43 3.68 9.93 3.00
N VAL A 44 4.47 9.46 2.01
CA VAL A 44 5.69 8.68 2.21
C VAL A 44 6.89 9.51 1.77
N LEU A 45 7.48 10.25 2.71
CA LEU A 45 8.63 11.10 2.43
C LEU A 45 9.92 10.27 2.36
N LEU A 46 10.71 10.50 1.32
CA LEU A 46 12.01 9.87 1.13
C LEU A 46 13.10 10.80 1.70
N ALA A 47 13.73 10.38 2.80
CA ALA A 47 14.89 11.08 3.35
C ALA A 47 16.14 10.75 2.54
N ARG A 48 16.94 11.78 2.22
CA ARG A 48 18.25 11.60 1.60
C ARG A 48 19.19 10.88 2.57
N GLY A 49 19.93 9.89 2.07
CA GLY A 49 20.94 9.13 2.81
C GLY A 49 21.84 8.34 1.86
N GLU A 50 22.66 7.44 2.38
CA GLU A 50 23.51 6.56 1.57
C GLU A 50 22.68 5.47 0.86
N GLY A 51 22.98 5.18 -0.41
CA GLY A 51 22.21 4.25 -1.27
C GLY A 51 21.12 4.94 -2.12
N ASP A 52 20.20 4.16 -2.68
CA ASP A 52 19.11 4.69 -3.53
C ASP A 52 18.09 5.52 -2.71
N PHE A 53 17.81 5.12 -1.45
CA PHE A 53 16.96 5.84 -0.50
C PHE A 53 17.43 5.57 0.94
N GLY A 54 17.63 6.61 1.75
CA GLY A 54 18.18 6.46 3.11
C GLY A 54 17.17 5.96 4.13
N SER A 55 16.06 6.67 4.29
CA SER A 55 14.92 6.21 5.11
C SER A 55 13.62 6.80 4.61
N ILE A 56 12.48 6.15 4.90
CA ILE A 56 11.16 6.73 4.64
C ILE A 56 10.54 7.26 5.93
N LYS A 57 9.73 8.31 5.81
CA LYS A 57 8.89 8.80 6.91
C LYS A 57 7.44 8.83 6.43
N LEU A 58 6.59 8.06 7.12
CA LEU A 58 5.15 8.16 6.99
C LEU A 58 4.67 9.43 7.72
N ILE A 59 3.94 10.29 7.02
CA ILE A 59 3.48 11.59 7.53
C ILE A 59 1.96 11.73 7.34
N ASP A 60 1.42 12.82 7.90
CA ASP A 60 0.03 13.24 7.76
C ASP A 60 -0.99 12.28 8.39
N PHE A 61 -1.03 12.31 9.72
CA PHE A 61 -2.02 11.63 10.54
C PHE A 61 -3.31 12.47 10.71
N GLY A 62 -3.57 13.45 9.84
CA GLY A 62 -4.69 14.38 9.98
C GLY A 62 -6.07 13.73 9.97
N ILE A 63 -6.19 12.54 9.39
CA ILE A 63 -7.41 11.71 9.40
C ILE A 63 -7.22 10.36 10.10
N ALA A 64 -6.09 10.18 10.80
CA ALA A 64 -5.83 8.98 11.56
C ALA A 64 -6.82 8.83 12.71
N SER A 65 -7.02 7.60 13.17
CA SER A 65 -7.96 7.31 14.25
C SER A 65 -7.50 6.15 15.09
N GLU A 66 -8.03 6.06 16.30
CA GLU A 66 -7.96 4.82 17.08
C GLU A 66 -8.73 3.69 16.36
N HIS A 67 -8.16 2.49 16.39
CA HIS A 67 -8.83 1.29 15.94
C HIS A 67 -9.90 0.90 16.96
N GLN A 68 -11.17 0.96 16.54
CA GLN A 68 -12.29 0.47 17.32
C GLN A 68 -12.94 -0.72 16.60
N PRO A 69 -12.56 -1.98 16.93
CA PRO A 69 -13.13 -3.16 16.29
C PRO A 69 -14.67 -3.17 16.36
N GLY A 70 -15.31 -3.46 15.24
CA GLY A 70 -16.77 -3.53 15.13
C GLY A 70 -17.48 -2.18 14.94
N VAL A 71 -16.77 -1.05 15.04
CA VAL A 71 -17.32 0.29 14.78
C VAL A 71 -17.18 0.62 13.29
N ARG A 72 -18.29 1.02 12.67
CA ARG A 72 -18.29 1.55 11.29
C ARG A 72 -18.16 3.06 11.31
N SER A 73 -17.38 3.60 10.38
CA SER A 73 -17.34 5.04 10.11
C SER A 73 -18.44 5.41 9.12
N SER A 74 -19.22 6.46 9.42
CA SER A 74 -20.18 7.05 8.46
C SER A 74 -19.50 7.87 7.37
N THR A 75 -18.25 8.29 7.60
CA THR A 75 -17.50 9.16 6.70
C THR A 75 -16.46 8.33 5.96
N LEU A 76 -16.55 8.34 4.64
CA LEU A 76 -15.48 7.88 3.76
C LEU A 76 -14.42 8.98 3.68
N CYS A 77 -13.19 8.65 4.04
CA CYS A 77 -12.04 9.55 4.04
C CYS A 77 -10.85 8.85 3.37
N GLY A 78 -9.81 9.62 3.02
CA GLY A 78 -8.62 9.11 2.34
C GLY A 78 -8.71 9.25 0.82
N THR A 79 -7.63 8.85 0.14
CA THR A 79 -7.47 9.08 -1.30
C THR A 79 -8.03 7.89 -2.11
N PRO A 80 -8.97 8.09 -3.06
CA PRO A 80 -9.76 7.01 -3.69
C PRO A 80 -8.98 5.81 -4.24
N LEU A 81 -7.83 6.04 -4.88
CA LEU A 81 -7.01 4.98 -5.49
C LEU A 81 -6.38 4.02 -4.45
N TYR A 82 -6.29 4.44 -3.19
CA TYR A 82 -5.62 3.70 -2.12
C TYR A 82 -6.62 3.11 -1.10
N LEU A 83 -7.92 3.35 -1.29
CA LEU A 83 -8.97 2.81 -0.42
C LEU A 83 -9.08 1.29 -0.59
N ALA A 84 -9.21 0.60 0.54
CA ALA A 84 -9.46 -0.83 0.56
C ALA A 84 -10.95 -1.13 0.27
N PRO A 85 -11.30 -2.29 -0.31
CA PRO A 85 -12.68 -2.63 -0.65
C PRO A 85 -13.65 -2.46 0.53
N GLU A 86 -13.25 -2.87 1.73
CA GLU A 86 -14.07 -2.82 2.93
C GLU A 86 -14.30 -1.39 3.48
N THR A 87 -13.40 -0.46 3.20
CA THR A 87 -13.54 0.94 3.63
C THR A 87 -14.67 1.66 2.88
N LEU A 88 -14.98 1.21 1.66
CA LEU A 88 -16.12 1.69 0.88
C LEU A 88 -17.47 1.36 1.54
N ASP A 89 -17.48 0.39 2.46
CA ASP A 89 -18.63 -0.01 3.27
C ASP A 89 -18.53 0.53 4.71
N GLY A 90 -17.58 1.45 4.96
CA GLY A 90 -17.35 2.11 6.24
C GLY A 90 -16.58 1.28 7.27
N VAL A 91 -16.01 0.13 6.85
CA VAL A 91 -15.24 -0.75 7.74
C VAL A 91 -13.76 -0.39 7.65
N TRP A 92 -13.22 0.10 8.76
CA TRP A 92 -11.81 0.46 8.88
C TRP A 92 -11.08 -0.52 9.79
N SER A 93 -9.89 -0.95 9.38
CA SER A 93 -9.06 -1.91 10.10
C SER A 93 -7.59 -1.71 9.74
N PRO A 94 -6.65 -2.28 10.50
CA PRO A 94 -5.23 -2.30 10.15
C PRO A 94 -4.97 -2.80 8.73
N GLN A 95 -5.78 -3.76 8.27
CA GLN A 95 -5.70 -4.34 6.94
C GLN A 95 -5.97 -3.31 5.84
N ALA A 96 -6.75 -2.25 6.10
CA ALA A 96 -6.97 -1.19 5.13
C ALA A 96 -5.69 -0.40 4.84
N ASP A 97 -4.86 -0.15 5.87
CA ASP A 97 -3.56 0.49 5.67
C ASP A 97 -2.59 -0.44 4.92
N VAL A 98 -2.64 -1.77 5.18
CA VAL A 98 -1.83 -2.75 4.45
C VAL A 98 -2.21 -2.81 2.97
N TRP A 99 -3.51 -2.73 2.64
CA TRP A 99 -3.96 -2.62 1.26
C TRP A 99 -3.38 -1.38 0.57
N ALA A 100 -3.48 -0.23 1.23
CA ALA A 100 -2.95 1.02 0.70
C ALA A 100 -1.42 0.95 0.51
N ALA A 101 -0.67 0.34 1.42
CA ALA A 101 0.75 0.03 1.25
C ALA A 101 1.01 -0.92 0.06
N GLY A 102 0.12 -1.88 -0.18
CA GLY A 102 0.15 -2.74 -1.36
C GLY A 102 -0.06 -1.98 -2.66
N VAL A 103 -0.98 -1.01 -2.70
CA VAL A 103 -1.19 -0.12 -3.85
C VAL A 103 0.06 0.73 -4.10
N VAL A 104 0.66 1.31 -3.05
CA VAL A 104 1.92 2.06 -3.14
C VAL A 104 3.04 1.19 -3.69
N SER A 105 3.17 -0.06 -3.21
CA SER A 105 4.22 -0.99 -3.62
C SER A 105 4.04 -1.46 -5.07
N TYR A 106 2.80 -1.74 -5.49
CA TYR A 106 2.47 -2.06 -6.88
C TYR A 106 2.88 -0.90 -7.80
N ALA A 107 2.48 0.32 -7.45
CA ALA A 107 2.82 1.52 -8.23
C ALA A 107 4.33 1.82 -8.21
N ALA A 108 5.03 1.52 -7.11
CA ALA A 108 6.49 1.64 -7.02
C ALA A 108 7.21 0.72 -8.02
N LEU A 109 6.70 -0.50 -8.22
CA LEU A 109 7.29 -1.51 -9.10
C LEU A 109 7.00 -1.28 -10.58
N CYS A 110 5.81 -0.77 -10.94
CA CYS A 110 5.42 -0.66 -12.36
C CYS A 110 4.96 0.73 -12.82
N GLY A 111 4.95 1.72 -11.93
CA GLY A 111 4.68 3.13 -12.24
C GLY A 111 3.21 3.52 -12.32
N VAL A 112 2.26 2.58 -12.20
CA VAL A 112 0.81 2.83 -12.30
C VAL A 112 0.05 2.12 -11.17
N PRO A 113 -1.09 2.65 -10.69
CA PRO A 113 -1.91 1.95 -9.69
C PRO A 113 -2.54 0.67 -10.28
N PRO A 114 -2.83 -0.34 -9.44
CA PRO A 114 -3.42 -1.61 -9.87
C PRO A 114 -4.89 -1.49 -10.30
N PHE A 115 -5.61 -0.51 -9.76
CA PHE A 115 -7.02 -0.24 -10.05
C PHE A 115 -7.16 1.24 -10.40
N TRP A 116 -7.71 1.54 -11.58
CA TRP A 116 -7.87 2.91 -12.05
C TRP A 116 -9.07 3.05 -12.98
N ALA A 117 -9.72 4.22 -12.91
CA ALA A 117 -10.73 4.66 -13.85
C ALA A 117 -10.77 6.21 -13.83
N GLU A 118 -11.51 6.80 -14.78
CA GLU A 118 -11.65 8.25 -14.89
C GLU A 118 -12.50 8.89 -13.78
N THR A 119 -13.40 8.11 -13.16
CA THR A 119 -14.29 8.58 -12.09
C THR A 119 -14.09 7.79 -10.80
N ASN A 120 -14.43 8.39 -9.66
CA ASN A 120 -14.38 7.73 -8.36
C ASN A 120 -15.27 6.48 -8.34
N GLU A 121 -16.47 6.53 -8.94
CA GLU A 121 -17.37 5.38 -9.03
C GLU A 121 -16.74 4.24 -9.85
N GLY A 122 -16.00 4.58 -10.91
CA GLY A 122 -15.24 3.62 -11.70
C GLY A 122 -14.11 2.99 -10.88
N ILE A 123 -13.35 3.79 -10.14
CA ILE A 123 -12.27 3.33 -9.26
C ILE A 123 -12.84 2.38 -8.20
N PHE A 124 -13.94 2.74 -7.55
CA PHE A 124 -14.60 1.90 -6.54
C PHE A 124 -15.09 0.58 -7.11
N ARG A 125 -15.61 0.59 -8.35
CA ARG A 125 -15.97 -0.64 -9.06
C ARG A 125 -14.75 -1.50 -9.32
N ALA A 126 -13.65 -0.93 -9.82
CA ALA A 126 -12.41 -1.66 -10.08
C ALA A 126 -11.84 -2.30 -8.81
N ILE A 127 -11.75 -1.52 -7.72
CA ILE A 127 -11.31 -1.98 -6.39
C ILE A 127 -12.14 -3.16 -5.90
N ARG A 128 -13.47 -3.17 -6.14
CA ARG A 128 -14.35 -4.27 -5.72
C ARG A 128 -14.25 -5.50 -6.64
N SER A 129 -14.32 -5.34 -7.96
CA SER A 129 -14.55 -6.47 -8.87
C SER A 129 -13.38 -6.87 -9.77
N GLU A 130 -12.46 -5.95 -10.08
CA GLU A 130 -11.40 -6.27 -11.04
C GLU A 130 -10.31 -7.16 -10.43
N PRO A 131 -9.80 -8.15 -11.18
CA PRO A 131 -8.69 -8.97 -10.72
C PRO A 131 -7.40 -8.16 -10.72
N LEU A 132 -6.53 -8.41 -9.74
CA LEU A 132 -5.16 -7.88 -9.75
C LEU A 132 -4.38 -8.50 -10.92
N ARG A 133 -3.69 -7.67 -11.71
CA ARG A 133 -2.95 -8.11 -12.90
C ARG A 133 -1.49 -7.66 -12.83
N PHE A 134 -0.58 -8.51 -13.30
CA PHE A 134 0.86 -8.23 -13.45
C PHE A 134 1.28 -8.38 -14.93
N ALA A 135 0.53 -7.73 -15.83
CA ALA A 135 0.55 -8.04 -17.26
C ALA A 135 1.33 -7.01 -18.13
N SER A 136 1.75 -5.87 -17.57
CA SER A 136 2.50 -4.87 -18.34
C SER A 136 3.98 -5.26 -18.49
N ALA A 137 4.67 -4.70 -19.48
CA ALA A 137 6.09 -4.93 -19.71
C ALA A 137 6.97 -4.59 -18.49
N ALA A 138 6.52 -3.66 -17.65
CA ALA A 138 7.19 -3.29 -16.41
C ALA A 138 7.28 -4.46 -15.39
N TRP A 139 6.40 -5.47 -15.48
CA TRP A 139 6.40 -6.64 -14.60
C TRP A 139 7.31 -7.79 -15.08
N LEU A 140 7.89 -7.71 -16.28
CA LEU A 140 8.76 -8.76 -16.83
C LEU A 140 10.05 -8.93 -16.02
N GLY A 141 10.58 -7.85 -15.45
CA GLY A 141 11.79 -7.86 -14.63
C GLY A 141 11.55 -7.97 -13.13
N VAL A 142 10.28 -8.06 -12.69
CA VAL A 142 9.93 -8.11 -11.27
C VAL A 142 9.81 -9.55 -10.80
N SER A 143 10.44 -9.87 -9.68
CA SER A 143 10.47 -11.23 -9.12
C SER A 143 9.08 -11.78 -8.78
N GLU A 144 8.95 -13.10 -8.75
CA GLU A 144 7.71 -13.73 -8.27
C GLU A 144 7.49 -13.49 -6.77
N ALA A 145 8.56 -13.35 -5.97
CA ALA A 145 8.44 -13.02 -4.56
C ALA A 145 7.82 -11.64 -4.34
N ALA A 146 8.18 -10.63 -5.14
CA ALA A 146 7.55 -9.31 -5.11
C ALA A 146 6.05 -9.38 -5.42
N LYS A 147 5.70 -10.05 -6.53
CA LYS A 147 4.31 -10.22 -6.96
C LYS A 147 3.49 -10.97 -5.93
N ASP A 148 4.11 -11.94 -5.24
CA ASP A 148 3.49 -12.74 -4.19
C ASP A 148 3.15 -11.91 -2.94
N LEU A 149 4.07 -11.05 -2.49
CA LEU A 149 3.76 -10.13 -1.40
C LEU A 149 2.67 -9.15 -1.80
N VAL A 150 2.77 -8.55 -2.99
CA VAL A 150 1.77 -7.58 -3.48
C VAL A 150 0.39 -8.25 -3.61
N ARG A 151 0.31 -9.50 -4.06
CA ARG A 151 -0.94 -10.29 -4.05
C ARG A 151 -1.49 -10.46 -2.64
N SER A 152 -0.64 -10.75 -1.68
CA SER A 152 -1.03 -10.98 -0.28
C SER A 152 -1.52 -9.70 0.43
N MET A 153 -0.92 -8.54 0.11
CA MET A 153 -1.36 -7.23 0.59
C MET A 153 -2.65 -6.74 -0.11
N LEU A 154 -2.87 -7.13 -1.37
CA LEU A 154 -4.04 -6.74 -2.16
C LEU A 154 -5.12 -7.84 -2.23
N ASP A 155 -5.18 -8.74 -1.24
CA ASP A 155 -6.33 -9.64 -1.08
C ASP A 155 -7.56 -8.79 -0.72
N LYS A 156 -8.61 -8.92 -1.53
CA LYS A 156 -9.85 -8.15 -1.35
C LYS A 156 -10.59 -8.55 -0.08
N ASN A 157 -10.37 -9.75 0.44
CA ASN A 157 -10.89 -10.16 1.73
C ASN A 157 -9.91 -9.74 2.84
N PRO A 158 -10.26 -8.76 3.70
CA PRO A 158 -9.37 -8.29 4.75
C PRO A 158 -8.98 -9.40 5.74
N HIS A 159 -9.81 -10.42 5.95
CA HIS A 159 -9.47 -11.54 6.85
C HIS A 159 -8.42 -12.50 6.28
N ARG A 160 -8.20 -12.47 4.97
CA ARG A 160 -7.15 -13.25 4.29
C ARG A 160 -5.94 -12.40 3.93
N ARG A 161 -6.11 -11.07 3.93
CA ARG A 161 -5.04 -10.11 3.68
C ARG A 161 -3.97 -10.24 4.75
N ILE A 162 -2.72 -10.26 4.31
CA ILE A 162 -1.57 -10.34 5.20
C ILE A 162 -1.56 -9.13 6.16
N THR A 163 -1.09 -9.33 7.39
CA THR A 163 -0.85 -8.23 8.34
C THR A 163 0.48 -7.55 8.05
N ALA A 164 0.69 -6.33 8.56
CA ALA A 164 1.97 -5.64 8.44
C ALA A 164 3.13 -6.47 9.03
N LEU A 165 2.97 -6.97 10.27
CA LEU A 165 3.92 -7.88 10.90
C LEU A 165 4.26 -9.12 10.06
N GLN A 166 3.23 -9.81 9.53
CA GLN A 166 3.46 -11.00 8.69
C GLN A 166 4.17 -10.64 7.38
N ALA A 167 3.83 -9.49 6.79
CA ALA A 167 4.46 -9.01 5.56
C ALA A 167 5.95 -8.72 5.75
N LEU A 168 6.36 -8.18 6.90
CA LEU A 168 7.78 -7.93 7.23
C LEU A 168 8.63 -9.22 7.23
N GLY A 169 8.01 -10.37 7.51
CA GLY A 169 8.66 -11.69 7.43
C GLY A 169 8.66 -12.33 6.04
N HIS A 170 8.16 -11.65 5.01
CA HIS A 170 8.00 -12.23 3.68
C HIS A 170 9.32 -12.42 2.94
N ARG A 171 9.45 -13.52 2.18
CA ARG A 171 10.66 -13.90 1.43
C ARG A 171 11.18 -12.84 0.47
N TRP A 172 10.30 -11.96 -0.03
CA TRP A 172 10.71 -10.88 -0.94
C TRP A 172 11.80 -9.99 -0.34
N PHE A 173 11.73 -9.71 0.97
CA PHE A 173 12.73 -8.89 1.66
C PHE A 173 14.04 -9.63 1.94
N GLN A 174 14.08 -10.95 1.74
CA GLN A 174 15.27 -11.79 1.91
C GLN A 174 15.98 -12.07 0.58
N GLU A 175 15.26 -11.94 -0.54
CA GLU A 175 15.71 -12.30 -1.88
C GLU A 175 16.30 -11.12 -2.68
N VAL A 176 16.28 -9.89 -2.14
CA VAL A 176 16.56 -8.62 -2.86
C VAL A 176 17.66 -7.77 -2.23
#